data_AF-A0AAV4Y9P3-F1
#
_entry.id   AF-A0AAV4Y9P3-F1
#
_cell.length_a   1.000
_cell.length_b   1.000
_cell.length_c   1.000
_cell.angle_alpha   90.00
_cell.angle_beta   90.00
_cell.angle_gamma   90.00
#
_symmetry.space_group_name_H-M   'P 1'
#
loop_
_entity.id
_entity.type
_entity.pdbx_description
1 polymer ?
#
loop_
_entity_poly.entity_id
_entity_poly.type
_entity_poly.pdbx_seq_one_letter_code
_entity_poly.pdbx_strand_id
1 'polypeptide(L)'
;MMAARIKGLVSKKKRRYREDGFDLDLTYICNNIIAMGYPAEKVEGLYRNHIDDVKRFLDSKHDQHYKIYNLCTERNYDTSKFHQRVAQYPFDDHNPPSLELIKPFCDDVDDWLSKDENNVAVIHCKAGKGRTGVMICAYLLHKRIHATSEEALKYYGNARTHNQKGVTIPSQRRYVDYYAELVRNNLIYTPVTLILRSIIMEPVPTFNGGTCSPFFVVYQLKTKLYTSPVLEVKRNRSSYLLNFLKLCQFVEISRLNFAIDLNLEKRRKCFFSGLIHFFYSVRKEKDTITSYHFPSSPHAEKNRRSVIQHEEYGKGPVLILYKNDLDKATKDKTNKLFSRDFKVTIGFTSVNDSPNIALDSEYRSSVQGHSDTASSHGETSSDNEMLESETDSDDDDWDGSEATHV
;
A
#
# COMPACT_ATOMS: atom_id res chain seq x y z
N MET A 1 -21.51 -14.52 -26.38
CA MET A 1 -21.24 -13.09 -26.68
C MET A 1 -21.40 -12.17 -25.47
N MET A 2 -22.46 -12.29 -24.65
CA MET A 2 -22.70 -11.40 -23.49
C MET A 2 -21.62 -11.49 -22.40
N ALA A 3 -21.24 -12.71 -21.98
CA ALA A 3 -20.24 -12.92 -20.92
C ALA A 3 -18.84 -12.39 -21.27
N ALA A 4 -18.41 -12.54 -22.53
CA ALA A 4 -17.11 -12.02 -23.00
C ALA A 4 -17.05 -10.48 -22.97
N ARG A 5 -18.17 -9.81 -23.31
CA ARG A 5 -18.29 -8.34 -23.19
C ARG A 5 -18.22 -7.90 -21.73
N ILE A 6 -18.91 -8.60 -20.83
CA ILE A 6 -18.89 -8.30 -19.37
C ILE A 6 -17.49 -8.50 -18.78
N LYS A 7 -16.83 -9.62 -19.09
CA LYS A 7 -15.44 -9.87 -18.66
C LYS A 7 -14.48 -8.80 -19.16
N GLY A 8 -14.66 -8.35 -20.41
CA GLY A 8 -13.91 -7.24 -21.00
C GLY A 8 -14.03 -5.94 -20.19
N LEU A 9 -15.26 -5.59 -19.77
CA LEU A 9 -15.52 -4.40 -18.95
C LEU A 9 -14.83 -4.46 -17.58
N VAL A 10 -14.85 -5.63 -16.92
CA VAL A 10 -14.20 -5.83 -15.61
C VAL A 10 -12.67 -5.80 -15.69
N SER A 11 -12.10 -6.25 -16.81
CA SER A 11 -10.66 -6.14 -17.04
C SER A 11 -10.20 -4.73 -17.41
N LYS A 12 -11.10 -3.84 -17.83
CA LYS A 12 -10.77 -2.46 -18.23
C LYS A 12 -9.57 -2.40 -19.19
N LYS A 13 -8.47 -1.74 -18.78
CA LYS A 13 -7.25 -1.53 -19.57
C LYS A 13 -6.16 -2.60 -19.32
N LYS A 14 -6.46 -3.66 -18.55
CA LYS A 14 -5.54 -4.78 -18.33
C LYS A 14 -5.42 -5.63 -19.59
N ARG A 15 -4.23 -6.18 -19.83
CA ARG A 15 -4.01 -7.14 -20.93
C ARG A 15 -4.63 -8.48 -20.54
N ARG A 16 -5.44 -9.05 -21.44
CA ARG A 16 -6.08 -10.35 -21.27
C ARG A 16 -5.34 -11.39 -22.11
N TYR A 17 -5.25 -12.62 -21.61
CA TYR A 17 -4.81 -13.77 -22.38
C TYR A 17 -5.95 -14.25 -23.26
N ARG A 18 -5.77 -14.23 -24.59
CA ARG A 18 -6.79 -14.56 -25.61
C ARG A 18 -6.24 -15.49 -26.69
N GLU A 19 -5.71 -16.63 -26.26
CA GLU A 19 -5.09 -17.63 -27.13
C GLU A 19 -5.58 -19.02 -26.72
N ASP A 20 -5.45 -20.00 -27.63
CA ASP A 20 -5.75 -21.42 -27.40
C ASP A 20 -7.12 -21.70 -26.77
N GLY A 21 -8.13 -20.90 -27.12
CA GLY A 21 -9.49 -21.04 -26.60
C GLY A 21 -9.71 -20.49 -25.19
N PHE A 22 -8.73 -19.79 -24.62
CA PHE A 22 -8.85 -19.11 -23.33
C PHE A 22 -9.14 -17.61 -23.51
N ASP A 23 -9.97 -17.03 -22.62
CA ASP A 23 -10.15 -15.57 -22.47
C ASP A 23 -10.07 -15.21 -20.98
N LEU A 24 -8.86 -15.03 -20.48
CA LEU A 24 -8.58 -14.84 -19.06
C LEU A 24 -7.98 -13.46 -18.80
N ASP A 25 -8.39 -12.82 -17.71
CA ASP A 25 -7.66 -11.69 -17.12
C ASP A 25 -6.37 -12.22 -16.46
N LEU A 26 -5.38 -12.49 -17.31
CA LEU A 26 -4.13 -13.15 -16.99
C LEU A 26 -3.04 -12.58 -17.92
N THR A 27 -1.84 -12.38 -17.40
CA THR A 27 -0.70 -11.86 -18.16
C THR A 27 0.60 -12.46 -17.64
N TYR A 28 1.42 -12.98 -18.55
CA TYR A 28 2.82 -13.27 -18.24
C TYR A 28 3.57 -11.96 -18.10
N ILE A 29 4.04 -11.66 -16.90
CA ILE A 29 4.93 -10.53 -16.65
C ILE A 29 6.35 -10.90 -17.08
N CYS A 30 6.77 -12.11 -16.75
CA CYS A 30 7.94 -12.80 -17.28
C CYS A 30 7.52 -14.20 -17.75
N ASN A 31 8.42 -14.97 -18.37
CA ASN A 31 8.11 -16.32 -18.84
C ASN A 31 7.56 -17.24 -17.73
N ASN A 32 8.05 -17.08 -16.50
CA ASN A 32 7.69 -17.88 -15.34
C ASN A 32 6.96 -17.09 -14.23
N ILE A 33 6.47 -15.88 -14.51
CA ILE A 33 5.73 -15.05 -13.54
C ILE A 33 4.44 -14.57 -14.18
N ILE A 34 3.32 -15.01 -13.64
CA ILE A 34 1.98 -14.65 -14.09
C ILE A 34 1.32 -13.69 -13.09
N ALA A 35 0.74 -12.60 -13.60
CA ALA A 35 -0.21 -11.76 -12.89
C ALA A 35 -1.63 -12.05 -13.40
N MET A 36 -2.58 -12.30 -12.50
CA MET A 36 -3.98 -12.52 -12.90
C MET A 36 -4.99 -11.83 -11.97
N GLY A 37 -6.22 -11.67 -12.48
CA GLY A 37 -7.38 -11.35 -11.66
C GLY A 37 -7.87 -12.56 -10.86
N TYR A 38 -8.72 -12.31 -9.86
CA TYR A 38 -9.21 -13.33 -8.93
C TYR A 38 -9.88 -14.53 -9.65
N PRO A 39 -9.50 -15.78 -9.32
CA PRO A 39 -10.18 -16.97 -9.81
C PRO A 39 -11.48 -17.17 -9.04
N ALA A 40 -12.58 -16.70 -9.62
CA ALA A 40 -13.88 -16.64 -8.98
C ALA A 40 -14.67 -17.95 -9.14
N GLU A 41 -15.39 -18.31 -8.09
CA GLU A 41 -16.39 -19.39 -8.10
C GLU A 41 -17.79 -18.84 -8.42
N LYS A 42 -18.68 -19.74 -8.84
CA LYS A 42 -20.13 -19.47 -8.97
C LYS A 42 -20.41 -18.25 -9.86
N VAL A 43 -21.38 -17.41 -9.47
CA VAL A 43 -21.90 -16.28 -10.26
C VAL A 43 -20.82 -15.23 -10.53
N GLU A 44 -19.85 -15.05 -9.62
CA GLU A 44 -18.75 -14.11 -9.83
C GLU A 44 -17.85 -14.50 -11.02
N GLY A 45 -17.76 -15.80 -11.32
CA GLY A 45 -17.04 -16.33 -12.49
C GLY A 45 -17.65 -15.93 -13.84
N LEU A 46 -18.88 -15.39 -13.85
CA LEU A 46 -19.51 -14.86 -15.08
C LEU A 46 -18.86 -13.54 -15.54
N TYR A 47 -18.31 -12.76 -14.61
CA TYR A 47 -17.71 -11.45 -14.91
C TYR A 47 -16.23 -11.35 -14.52
N ARG A 48 -15.69 -12.27 -13.71
CA ARG A 48 -14.24 -12.46 -13.47
C ARG A 48 -13.72 -13.72 -14.17
N ASN A 49 -12.49 -14.13 -13.86
CA ASN A 49 -11.96 -15.42 -14.30
C ASN A 49 -12.75 -16.53 -13.62
N HIS A 50 -13.32 -17.46 -14.39
CA HIS A 50 -13.94 -18.64 -13.80
C HIS A 50 -12.83 -19.57 -13.30
N ILE A 51 -12.90 -20.03 -12.05
CA ILE A 51 -11.84 -20.82 -11.43
C ILE A 51 -11.48 -22.08 -12.24
N ASP A 52 -12.47 -22.75 -12.83
CA ASP A 52 -12.23 -23.96 -13.62
C ASP A 52 -11.56 -23.67 -14.97
N ASP A 53 -11.77 -22.48 -15.55
CA ASP A 53 -11.03 -22.05 -16.75
C ASP A 53 -9.57 -21.75 -16.40
N VAL A 54 -9.32 -21.15 -15.23
CA VAL A 54 -7.95 -20.91 -14.72
C VAL A 54 -7.24 -22.23 -14.44
N LYS A 55 -7.92 -23.18 -13.78
CA LYS A 55 -7.40 -24.53 -13.56
C LYS A 55 -7.06 -25.21 -14.89
N ARG A 56 -8.01 -25.23 -15.84
CA ARG A 56 -7.78 -25.82 -17.17
C ARG A 56 -6.57 -25.19 -17.85
N PHE A 57 -6.45 -23.87 -17.80
CA PHE A 57 -5.32 -23.15 -18.37
C PHE A 57 -4.00 -23.61 -17.73
N LEU A 58 -3.90 -23.52 -16.40
CA LEU A 58 -2.66 -23.83 -15.67
C LEU A 58 -2.27 -25.30 -15.81
N ASP A 59 -3.22 -26.24 -15.72
CA ASP A 59 -2.93 -27.66 -15.93
C ASP A 59 -2.55 -27.95 -17.39
N SER A 60 -3.14 -27.27 -18.38
CA SER A 60 -2.79 -27.51 -19.78
C SER A 60 -1.43 -26.93 -20.20
N LYS A 61 -0.99 -25.84 -19.55
CA LYS A 61 0.22 -25.10 -19.92
C LYS A 61 1.41 -25.39 -19.00
N HIS A 62 1.14 -25.68 -17.73
CA HIS A 62 2.14 -25.76 -16.65
C HIS A 62 1.82 -26.91 -15.70
N ASP A 63 1.36 -28.07 -16.21
CA ASP A 63 0.98 -29.20 -15.35
C ASP A 63 2.07 -29.50 -14.32
N GLN A 64 1.68 -29.65 -13.05
CA GLN A 64 2.59 -29.82 -11.90
C GLN A 64 3.63 -28.71 -11.65
N HIS A 65 3.77 -27.75 -12.55
CA HIS A 65 4.79 -26.70 -12.56
C HIS A 65 4.22 -25.31 -12.22
N TYR A 66 3.08 -25.21 -11.54
CA TYR A 66 2.59 -23.91 -11.04
C TYR A 66 2.32 -23.90 -9.54
N LYS A 67 2.58 -22.74 -8.93
CA LYS A 67 2.16 -22.39 -7.56
C LYS A 67 1.47 -21.03 -7.55
N ILE A 68 0.36 -20.93 -6.83
CA ILE A 68 -0.48 -19.73 -6.76
C ILE A 68 -0.21 -18.97 -5.46
N TYR A 69 -0.17 -17.64 -5.56
CA TYR A 69 0.00 -16.72 -4.44
C TYR A 69 -1.22 -15.81 -4.35
N ASN A 70 -2.06 -16.04 -3.34
CA ASN A 70 -3.26 -15.24 -3.07
C ASN A 70 -2.93 -14.07 -2.15
N LEU A 71 -3.13 -12.85 -2.63
CA LEU A 71 -2.88 -11.61 -1.89
C LEU A 71 -4.14 -11.01 -1.24
N CYS A 72 -5.30 -11.65 -1.37
CA CYS A 72 -6.56 -11.13 -0.83
C CYS A 72 -6.71 -11.43 0.66
N THR A 73 -6.94 -10.39 1.48
CA THR A 73 -7.48 -10.57 2.83
C THR A 73 -8.95 -10.99 2.77
N GLU A 74 -9.68 -10.45 1.81
CA GLU A 74 -11.14 -10.47 1.76
C GLU A 74 -11.76 -11.69 1.08
N ARG A 75 -10.94 -12.53 0.43
CA ARG A 75 -11.39 -13.55 -0.52
C ARG A 75 -10.50 -14.79 -0.52
N ASN A 76 -11.13 -15.95 -0.43
CA ASN A 76 -10.52 -17.28 -0.54
C ASN A 76 -11.38 -18.21 -1.40
N TYR A 77 -10.79 -19.30 -1.84
CA TYR A 77 -11.41 -20.36 -2.65
C TYR A 77 -10.84 -21.72 -2.24
N ASP A 78 -11.47 -22.80 -2.68
CA ASP A 78 -10.98 -24.16 -2.42
C ASP A 78 -9.62 -24.39 -3.11
N THR A 79 -8.56 -24.54 -2.32
CA THR A 79 -7.19 -24.73 -2.79
C THR A 79 -6.97 -26.10 -3.43
N SER A 80 -7.86 -27.06 -3.19
CA SER A 80 -7.77 -28.41 -3.77
C SER A 80 -7.92 -28.38 -5.29
N LYS A 81 -8.62 -27.37 -5.82
CA LYS A 81 -8.72 -27.11 -7.26
C LYS A 81 -7.39 -26.84 -7.94
N PHE A 82 -6.38 -26.44 -7.18
CA PHE A 82 -5.04 -26.14 -7.64
C PHE A 82 -3.99 -27.06 -7.01
N HIS A 83 -4.38 -28.32 -6.75
CA HIS A 83 -3.50 -29.37 -6.24
C HIS A 83 -2.80 -29.00 -4.93
N GLN A 84 -3.47 -28.21 -4.08
CA GLN A 84 -2.93 -27.68 -2.82
C GLN A 84 -1.67 -26.79 -2.98
N ARG A 85 -1.35 -26.34 -4.20
CA ARG A 85 -0.21 -25.44 -4.47
C ARG A 85 -0.63 -23.97 -4.40
N VAL A 86 -1.20 -23.56 -3.27
CA VAL A 86 -1.63 -22.19 -3.02
C VAL A 86 -1.00 -21.69 -1.72
N ALA A 87 -0.29 -20.56 -1.79
CA ALA A 87 0.22 -19.82 -0.63
C ALA A 87 -0.55 -18.50 -0.46
N GLN A 88 -0.68 -18.04 0.79
CA GLN A 88 -1.42 -16.82 1.12
C GLN A 88 -0.47 -15.76 1.69
N TYR A 89 -0.51 -14.57 1.11
CA TYR A 89 0.21 -13.37 1.58
C TYR A 89 -0.76 -12.18 1.60
N PRO A 90 -1.79 -12.20 2.46
CA PRO A 90 -2.93 -11.28 2.38
C PRO A 90 -2.57 -9.87 2.85
N PHE A 91 -3.06 -8.87 2.11
CA PHE A 91 -3.13 -7.49 2.58
C PHE A 91 -4.29 -6.73 1.94
N ASP A 92 -4.74 -5.69 2.67
CA ASP A 92 -6.00 -5.01 2.41
C ASP A 92 -6.01 -4.30 1.04
N ASP A 93 -7.18 -4.27 0.39
CA ASP A 93 -7.30 -3.70 -0.95
C ASP A 93 -6.96 -2.21 -0.96
N HIS A 94 -6.33 -1.74 -2.04
CA HIS A 94 -5.82 -0.36 -2.20
C HIS A 94 -4.77 0.09 -1.17
N ASN A 95 -4.25 -0.80 -0.32
CA ASN A 95 -3.16 -0.52 0.62
C ASN A 95 -1.86 -1.25 0.17
N PRO A 96 -0.66 -0.79 0.57
CA PRO A 96 0.55 -1.60 0.54
C PRO A 96 0.53 -2.77 1.55
N PRO A 97 1.37 -3.81 1.32
CA PRO A 97 1.60 -4.88 2.30
C PRO A 97 2.44 -4.34 3.47
N SER A 98 2.53 -5.05 4.61
CA SER A 98 3.59 -4.74 5.58
C SER A 98 4.97 -5.04 4.96
N LEU A 99 6.02 -4.31 5.36
CA LEU A 99 7.39 -4.58 4.89
C LEU A 99 7.86 -5.99 5.26
N GLU A 100 7.43 -6.48 6.43
CA GLU A 100 7.72 -7.83 6.93
C GLU A 100 7.11 -8.93 6.05
N LEU A 101 6.02 -8.64 5.31
CA LEU A 101 5.38 -9.58 4.41
C LEU A 101 6.14 -9.76 3.09
N ILE A 102 6.87 -8.73 2.64
CA ILE A 102 7.49 -8.70 1.31
C ILE A 102 8.62 -9.72 1.19
N LYS A 103 9.54 -9.76 2.15
CA LYS A 103 10.71 -10.66 2.06
C LYS A 103 10.31 -12.15 2.08
N PRO A 104 9.48 -12.64 3.03
CA PRO A 104 9.02 -14.03 3.03
C PRO A 104 8.30 -14.42 1.73
N PHE A 105 7.48 -13.52 1.18
CA PHE A 105 6.88 -13.74 -0.14
C PHE A 105 7.93 -13.90 -1.24
N CYS A 106 8.92 -13.01 -1.30
CA CYS A 106 9.98 -13.09 -2.31
C CYS A 106 10.81 -14.36 -2.17
N ASP A 107 11.15 -14.74 -0.93
CA ASP A 107 11.90 -15.95 -0.64
C ASP A 107 11.11 -17.19 -1.09
N ASP A 108 9.81 -17.27 -0.79
CA ASP A 108 8.95 -18.39 -1.22
C ASP A 108 8.81 -18.48 -2.75
N VAL A 109 8.62 -17.35 -3.43
CA VAL A 109 8.59 -17.31 -4.89
C VAL A 109 9.92 -17.79 -5.48
N ASP A 110 11.06 -17.34 -4.94
CA ASP A 110 12.37 -17.78 -5.41
C ASP A 110 12.59 -19.28 -5.17
N ASP A 111 12.22 -19.76 -4.00
CA ASP A 111 12.36 -21.17 -3.61
C ASP A 111 11.48 -22.09 -4.48
N TRP A 112 10.32 -21.62 -4.91
CA TRP A 112 9.48 -22.33 -5.89
C TRP A 112 10.11 -22.31 -7.29
N LEU A 113 10.48 -21.14 -7.79
CA LEU A 113 10.97 -20.98 -9.16
C LEU A 113 12.36 -21.60 -9.37
N SER A 114 13.14 -21.80 -8.32
CA SER A 114 14.45 -22.46 -8.37
C SER A 114 14.41 -23.99 -8.36
N LYS A 115 13.27 -24.60 -8.03
CA LYS A 115 13.12 -26.06 -7.97
C LYS A 115 13.06 -26.74 -9.33
N ASP A 116 12.59 -26.04 -10.35
CA ASP A 116 12.49 -26.53 -11.73
C ASP A 116 12.44 -25.34 -12.69
N GLU A 117 13.13 -25.44 -13.84
CA GLU A 117 13.13 -24.37 -14.85
C GLU A 117 11.76 -24.11 -15.49
N ASN A 118 10.86 -25.10 -15.45
CA ASN A 118 9.50 -25.00 -15.94
C ASN A 118 8.54 -24.42 -14.89
N ASN A 119 8.98 -24.25 -13.64
CA ASN A 119 8.10 -23.74 -12.59
C ASN A 119 7.66 -22.31 -12.87
N VAL A 120 6.37 -22.05 -12.62
CA VAL A 120 5.70 -20.77 -12.80
C VAL A 120 5.06 -20.33 -11.49
N ALA A 121 5.26 -19.06 -11.14
CA ALA A 121 4.60 -18.41 -10.03
C ALA A 121 3.39 -17.63 -10.55
N VAL A 122 2.21 -17.87 -9.96
CA VAL A 122 0.95 -17.22 -10.36
C VAL A 122 0.46 -16.34 -9.22
N ILE A 123 0.59 -15.03 -9.38
CA ILE A 123 0.27 -14.05 -8.32
C ILE A 123 -1.03 -13.34 -8.67
N HIS A 124 -1.96 -13.28 -7.70
CA HIS A 124 -3.23 -12.61 -7.92
C HIS A 124 -3.72 -11.86 -6.68
N CYS A 125 -4.60 -10.89 -6.92
CA CYS A 125 -5.46 -10.27 -5.92
C CYS A 125 -6.90 -10.26 -6.45
N LYS A 126 -7.72 -9.25 -6.12
CA LYS A 126 -9.04 -9.07 -6.72
C LYS A 126 -8.95 -8.77 -8.23
N ALA A 127 -8.26 -7.68 -8.58
CA ALA A 127 -8.16 -7.18 -9.97
C ALA A 127 -6.83 -7.52 -10.65
N GLY A 128 -5.83 -8.03 -9.93
CA GLY A 128 -4.51 -8.36 -10.49
C GLY A 128 -3.72 -7.13 -10.97
N LYS A 129 -3.81 -6.00 -10.26
CA LYS A 129 -3.24 -4.70 -10.67
C LYS A 129 -2.31 -4.10 -9.59
N GLY A 130 -2.85 -3.41 -8.59
CA GLY A 130 -2.06 -2.73 -7.55
C GLY A 130 -1.29 -3.69 -6.64
N ARG A 131 -2.00 -4.45 -5.80
CA ARG A 131 -1.42 -5.42 -4.84
C ARG A 131 -0.48 -6.42 -5.53
N THR A 132 -0.95 -7.05 -6.60
CA THR A 132 -0.14 -7.96 -7.44
C THR A 132 1.11 -7.30 -7.98
N GLY A 133 1.01 -6.07 -8.48
CA GLY A 133 2.16 -5.32 -8.97
C GLY A 133 3.19 -5.02 -7.91
N VAL A 134 2.79 -4.66 -6.68
CA VAL A 134 3.73 -4.42 -5.57
C VAL A 134 4.58 -5.67 -5.32
N MET A 135 3.95 -6.82 -5.14
CA MET A 135 4.65 -8.06 -4.80
C MET A 135 5.53 -8.55 -5.95
N ILE A 136 5.05 -8.46 -7.21
CA ILE A 136 5.86 -8.82 -8.38
C ILE A 136 7.05 -7.87 -8.54
N CYS A 137 6.87 -6.56 -8.45
CA CYS A 137 7.98 -5.60 -8.55
C CYS A 137 9.01 -5.82 -7.45
N ALA A 138 8.57 -6.09 -6.22
CA ALA A 138 9.45 -6.45 -5.13
C ALA A 138 10.27 -7.72 -5.43
N TYR A 139 9.66 -8.75 -6.01
CA TYR A 139 10.38 -9.97 -6.42
C TYR A 139 11.39 -9.71 -7.55
N LEU A 140 11.04 -8.91 -8.55
CA LEU A 140 11.98 -8.54 -9.63
C LEU A 140 13.21 -7.81 -9.08
N LEU A 141 13.04 -6.96 -8.07
CA LEU A 141 14.13 -6.31 -7.34
C LEU A 141 14.92 -7.30 -6.50
N HIS A 142 14.25 -8.21 -5.79
CA HIS A 142 14.84 -9.26 -4.97
C HIS A 142 15.82 -10.12 -5.80
N LYS A 143 15.39 -10.56 -6.98
CA LYS A 143 16.21 -11.34 -7.93
C LYS A 143 17.21 -10.49 -8.73
N ARG A 144 17.27 -9.18 -8.51
CA ARG A 144 18.12 -8.25 -9.27
C ARG A 144 17.83 -8.26 -10.78
N ILE A 145 16.63 -8.64 -11.19
CA ILE A 145 16.18 -8.56 -12.59
C ILE A 145 16.09 -7.09 -13.02
N HIS A 146 15.69 -6.22 -12.09
CA HIS A 146 15.76 -4.76 -12.23
C HIS A 146 16.58 -4.15 -11.10
N ALA A 147 17.29 -3.06 -11.39
CA ALA A 147 18.16 -2.39 -10.43
C ALA A 147 17.41 -1.34 -9.59
N THR A 148 16.37 -0.75 -10.18
CA THR A 148 15.59 0.33 -9.56
C THR A 148 14.10 -0.02 -9.50
N SER A 149 13.42 0.53 -8.50
CA SER A 149 11.97 0.41 -8.36
C SER A 149 11.23 1.03 -9.53
N GLU A 150 11.73 2.13 -10.10
CA GLU A 150 11.18 2.76 -11.30
C GLU A 150 11.16 1.80 -12.49
N GLU A 151 12.28 1.12 -12.76
CA GLU A 151 12.38 0.10 -13.80
C GLU A 151 11.36 -1.03 -13.59
N ALA A 152 11.31 -1.60 -12.37
CA ALA A 152 10.40 -2.69 -12.05
C ALA A 152 8.92 -2.29 -12.20
N LEU A 153 8.56 -1.12 -11.68
CA LEU A 153 7.19 -0.57 -11.77
C LEU A 153 6.79 -0.30 -13.22
N LYS A 154 7.70 0.25 -14.03
CA LYS A 154 7.48 0.52 -15.45
C LYS A 154 7.35 -0.77 -16.24
N TYR A 155 8.22 -1.75 -15.99
CA TYR A 155 8.17 -3.07 -16.61
C TYR A 155 6.83 -3.76 -16.35
N TYR A 156 6.43 -3.82 -15.07
CA TYR A 156 5.14 -4.37 -14.69
C TYR A 156 3.96 -3.64 -15.34
N GLY A 157 3.96 -2.30 -15.32
CA GLY A 157 2.91 -1.49 -15.94
C GLY A 157 2.76 -1.76 -17.44
N ASN A 158 3.88 -1.83 -18.15
CA ASN A 158 3.94 -2.12 -19.58
C ASN A 158 3.43 -3.52 -19.91
N ALA A 159 3.83 -4.53 -19.14
CA ALA A 159 3.39 -5.89 -19.33
C ALA A 159 1.90 -6.05 -19.01
N ARG A 160 1.46 -5.56 -17.84
CA ARG A 160 0.13 -5.84 -17.31
C ARG A 160 -1.00 -5.02 -17.94
N THR A 161 -0.72 -3.82 -18.42
CA THR A 161 -1.76 -2.87 -18.87
C THR A 161 -1.46 -2.25 -20.23
N HIS A 162 -2.50 -1.81 -20.93
CA HIS A 162 -2.35 -1.11 -22.21
C HIS A 162 -1.95 0.37 -22.02
N ASN A 163 -2.36 0.99 -20.91
CA ASN A 163 -2.07 2.39 -20.59
C ASN A 163 -0.85 2.57 -19.66
N GLN A 164 -0.08 1.50 -19.42
CA GLN A 164 1.09 1.48 -18.55
C GLN A 164 0.80 1.81 -17.07
N LYS A 165 -0.48 1.89 -16.68
CA LYS A 165 -0.92 2.16 -15.31
C LYS A 165 -1.05 0.85 -14.52
N GLY A 166 0.09 0.26 -14.13
CA GLY A 166 0.15 -0.88 -13.22
C GLY A 166 -0.10 -0.46 -11.77
N VAL A 167 0.97 -0.23 -11.01
CA VAL A 167 0.90 0.27 -9.63
C VAL A 167 0.87 1.80 -9.65
N THR A 168 -0.31 2.36 -9.41
CA THR A 168 -0.57 3.81 -9.49
C THR A 168 -0.68 4.48 -8.12
N ILE A 169 -1.03 3.73 -7.08
CA ILE A 169 -1.21 4.27 -5.73
C ILE A 169 0.17 4.62 -5.16
N PRO A 170 0.42 5.90 -4.79
CA PRO A 170 1.70 6.35 -4.23
C PRO A 170 2.21 5.51 -3.06
N SER A 171 1.36 5.17 -2.09
CA SER A 171 1.75 4.32 -0.95
C SER A 171 2.21 2.93 -1.39
N GLN A 172 1.55 2.31 -2.36
CA GLN A 172 2.00 1.04 -2.94
C GLN A 172 3.37 1.16 -3.63
N ARG A 173 3.60 2.23 -4.41
CA ARG A 173 4.88 2.49 -5.08
C ARG A 173 6.01 2.70 -4.07
N ARG A 174 5.74 3.47 -3.01
CA ARG A 174 6.69 3.75 -1.93
C ARG A 174 7.21 2.47 -1.25
N TYR A 175 6.37 1.44 -1.12
CA TYR A 175 6.83 0.18 -0.53
C TYR A 175 7.71 -0.65 -1.46
N VAL A 176 7.52 -0.51 -2.78
CA VAL A 176 8.48 -1.04 -3.75
C VAL A 176 9.80 -0.30 -3.63
N ASP A 177 9.78 1.03 -3.44
CA ASP A 177 11.00 1.82 -3.19
C ASP A 177 11.70 1.38 -1.89
N TYR A 178 10.97 1.23 -0.79
CA TYR A 178 11.52 0.76 0.49
C TYR A 178 12.16 -0.62 0.38
N TYR A 179 11.52 -1.53 -0.34
CA TYR A 179 12.10 -2.85 -0.54
C TYR A 179 13.31 -2.83 -1.49
N ALA A 180 13.28 -2.01 -2.53
CA ALA A 180 14.44 -1.80 -3.41
C ALA A 180 15.67 -1.35 -2.61
N GLU A 181 15.47 -0.47 -1.63
CA GLU A 181 16.52 0.04 -0.76
C GLU A 181 17.05 -1.00 0.22
N LEU A 182 16.16 -1.79 0.83
CA LEU A 182 16.54 -2.94 1.67
C LEU A 182 17.47 -3.87 0.90
N VAL A 183 17.05 -4.24 -0.30
CA VAL A 183 17.79 -5.14 -1.19
C VAL A 183 19.10 -4.50 -1.63
N ARG A 184 19.10 -3.27 -2.15
CA ARG A 184 20.30 -2.57 -2.66
C ARG A 184 21.39 -2.40 -1.61
N ASN A 185 21.02 -2.06 -0.39
CA ASN A 185 21.97 -1.80 0.68
C ASN A 185 22.23 -3.02 1.58
N ASN A 186 21.65 -4.18 1.25
CA ASN A 186 21.71 -5.40 2.04
C ASN A 186 21.33 -5.16 3.51
N LEU A 187 20.22 -4.46 3.72
CA LEU A 187 19.73 -4.07 5.03
C LEU A 187 18.70 -5.10 5.50
N ILE A 188 18.74 -5.39 6.80
CA ILE A 188 17.69 -6.14 7.48
C ILE A 188 16.73 -5.12 8.07
N TYR A 189 15.46 -5.31 7.76
CA TYR A 189 14.41 -4.50 8.36
C TYR A 189 14.30 -4.81 9.85
N THR A 190 14.32 -3.75 10.66
CA THR A 190 14.07 -3.83 12.11
C THR A 190 13.04 -2.77 12.47
N PRO A 191 12.01 -3.11 13.25
CA PRO A 191 11.08 -2.11 13.75
C PRO A 191 11.76 -1.02 14.58
N VAL A 192 11.32 0.22 14.40
CA VAL A 192 11.83 1.37 15.14
C VAL A 192 10.67 2.13 15.77
N THR A 193 10.79 2.44 17.05
CA THR A 193 9.78 3.23 17.76
C THR A 193 10.16 4.71 17.74
N LEU A 194 9.23 5.54 17.28
CA LEU A 194 9.34 7.01 17.33
C LEU A 194 8.15 7.60 18.07
N ILE A 195 8.31 8.85 18.47
CA ILE A 195 7.24 9.67 19.03
C ILE A 195 6.83 10.68 17.95
N LEU A 196 5.55 10.65 17.56
CA LEU A 196 4.97 11.63 16.64
C LEU A 196 4.84 12.99 17.34
N ARG A 197 5.47 14.04 16.79
CA ARG A 197 5.53 15.37 17.41
C ARG A 197 4.70 16.42 16.70
N SER A 198 4.67 16.39 15.39
CA SER A 198 3.97 17.41 14.60
C SER A 198 3.49 16.85 13.27
N ILE A 199 2.35 17.37 12.82
CA ILE A 199 1.86 17.20 11.45
C ILE A 199 1.51 18.59 10.93
N ILE A 200 2.08 18.91 9.78
CA ILE A 200 1.96 20.21 9.13
C ILE A 200 1.42 20.01 7.73
N MET A 201 0.44 20.81 7.34
CA MET A 201 -0.10 20.83 5.99
C MET A 201 0.13 22.21 5.40
N GLU A 202 0.76 22.27 4.23
CA GLU A 202 1.04 23.55 3.58
C GLU A 202 1.10 23.44 2.04
N PRO A 203 0.49 24.39 1.31
CA PRO A 203 -0.45 25.38 1.82
C PRO A 203 -1.78 24.76 2.25
N VAL A 204 -2.65 25.55 2.87
CA VAL A 204 -3.96 25.06 3.35
C VAL A 204 -4.82 24.60 2.15
N PRO A 205 -5.38 23.38 2.18
CA PRO A 205 -6.27 22.90 1.13
C PRO A 205 -7.52 23.79 0.99
N THR A 206 -7.92 24.06 -0.26
CA THR A 206 -9.02 24.95 -0.59
C THR A 206 -10.30 24.16 -0.83
N PHE A 207 -11.02 23.86 0.25
CA PHE A 207 -12.37 23.28 0.19
C PHE A 207 -13.43 24.39 0.32
N ASN A 208 -14.70 24.11 0.01
CA ASN A 208 -15.87 24.97 0.30
C ASN A 208 -15.63 26.51 0.21
N GLY A 209 -15.22 27.03 -0.95
CA GLY A 209 -15.00 28.47 -1.12
C GLY A 209 -13.74 29.05 -0.44
N GLY A 210 -12.73 28.20 -0.19
CA GLY A 210 -11.43 28.57 0.36
C GLY A 210 -11.26 28.34 1.87
N THR A 211 -12.07 27.47 2.47
CA THR A 211 -12.03 27.10 3.90
C THR A 211 -11.96 25.59 4.07
N CYS A 212 -11.38 25.10 5.17
CA CYS A 212 -11.39 23.68 5.49
C CYS A 212 -11.45 23.46 7.00
N SER A 213 -12.06 22.33 7.39
CA SER A 213 -12.19 21.93 8.79
C SER A 213 -11.47 20.60 9.04
N PRO A 214 -10.13 20.55 8.90
CA PRO A 214 -9.39 19.31 9.00
C PRO A 214 -9.48 18.70 10.40
N PHE A 215 -9.49 17.38 10.46
CA PHE A 215 -8.99 16.61 11.60
C PHE A 215 -8.10 15.49 11.05
N PHE A 216 -7.50 14.71 11.93
CA PHE A 216 -6.76 13.53 11.50
C PHE A 216 -6.92 12.39 12.50
N VAL A 217 -6.68 11.18 12.01
CA VAL A 217 -6.78 9.96 12.80
C VAL A 217 -5.49 9.16 12.62
N VAL A 218 -4.82 8.85 13.72
CA VAL A 218 -3.62 8.02 13.68
C VAL A 218 -4.05 6.59 13.90
N TYR A 219 -3.72 5.69 12.98
CA TYR A 219 -3.85 4.26 13.18
C TYR A 219 -2.48 3.60 13.30
N GLN A 220 -2.42 2.53 14.06
CA GLN A 220 -1.33 1.57 13.98
C GLN A 220 -1.98 0.23 13.64
N LEU A 221 -1.60 -0.34 12.49
CA LEU A 221 -2.33 -1.43 11.87
C LEU A 221 -3.81 -1.10 11.71
N LYS A 222 -4.69 -1.81 12.42
CA LYS A 222 -6.14 -1.62 12.43
C LYS A 222 -6.63 -0.91 13.71
N THR A 223 -5.72 -0.58 14.62
CA THR A 223 -6.04 0.06 15.89
C THR A 223 -5.95 1.57 15.76
N LYS A 224 -7.03 2.28 16.09
CA LYS A 224 -7.05 3.74 16.15
C LYS A 224 -6.31 4.20 17.41
N LEU A 225 -5.16 4.84 17.25
CA LEU A 225 -4.37 5.37 18.36
C LEU A 225 -4.86 6.75 18.80
N TYR A 226 -5.23 7.61 17.85
CA TYR A 226 -5.59 8.99 18.17
C TYR A 226 -6.57 9.58 17.16
N THR A 227 -7.38 10.53 17.64
CA THR A 227 -8.20 11.40 16.80
C THR A 227 -7.99 12.83 17.26
N SER A 228 -7.68 13.73 16.34
CA SER A 228 -7.52 15.13 16.67
C SER A 228 -8.85 15.83 16.90
N PRO A 229 -8.86 16.96 17.62
CA PRO A 229 -9.94 17.92 17.49
C PRO A 229 -10.15 18.32 16.02
N VAL A 230 -11.38 18.68 15.67
CA VAL A 230 -11.67 19.37 14.41
C VAL A 230 -11.12 20.78 14.50
N LEU A 231 -10.43 21.21 13.46
CA LEU A 231 -9.71 22.47 13.44
C LEU A 231 -10.41 23.37 12.44
N GLU A 232 -10.82 24.56 12.84
CA GLU A 232 -11.41 25.52 11.91
C GLU A 232 -10.32 26.39 11.28
N VAL A 233 -10.12 26.27 9.97
CA VAL A 233 -9.13 27.08 9.26
C VAL A 233 -9.82 28.25 8.55
N LYS A 234 -9.58 29.46 9.07
CA LYS A 234 -10.04 30.72 8.46
C LYS A 234 -9.31 31.00 7.14
N ARG A 235 -9.97 31.70 6.22
CA ARG A 235 -9.37 32.23 4.98
C ARG A 235 -8.05 32.98 5.29
N ASN A 236 -7.04 32.79 4.44
CA ASN A 236 -5.73 33.47 4.43
C ASN A 236 -4.62 32.93 5.35
N ARG A 237 -4.69 31.68 5.86
CA ARG A 237 -3.48 31.03 6.44
C ARG A 237 -2.65 30.33 5.37
N SER A 238 -1.34 30.53 5.41
CA SER A 238 -0.37 29.91 4.49
C SER A 238 -0.03 28.47 4.85
N SER A 239 -0.04 28.11 6.14
CA SER A 239 0.23 26.76 6.61
C SER A 239 -0.60 26.42 7.84
N TYR A 240 -0.77 25.12 8.08
CA TYR A 240 -1.40 24.57 9.27
C TYR A 240 -0.41 23.70 10.03
N LEU A 241 -0.13 24.03 11.30
CA LEU A 241 0.70 23.24 12.21
C LEU A 241 -0.19 22.65 13.30
N LEU A 242 -0.22 21.33 13.41
CA LEU A 242 -0.63 20.69 14.65
C LEU A 242 0.58 20.20 15.43
N ASN A 243 0.74 20.77 16.62
CA ASN A 243 1.73 20.36 17.59
C ASN A 243 1.13 19.36 18.59
N PHE A 244 1.73 18.18 18.68
CA PHE A 244 1.36 17.13 19.63
C PHE A 244 2.09 17.30 20.97
N LEU A 245 2.20 18.53 21.48
CA LEU A 245 2.99 18.84 22.68
C LEU A 245 2.60 18.03 23.94
N LYS A 246 1.39 17.44 23.96
CA LYS A 246 0.88 16.59 25.05
C LYS A 246 0.67 15.11 24.70
N LEU A 247 0.85 14.71 23.44
CA LEU A 247 0.66 13.33 23.03
C LEU A 247 2.01 12.59 22.97
N CYS A 248 2.33 11.87 24.04
CA CYS A 248 3.36 10.85 24.02
C CYS A 248 2.76 9.55 23.49
N GLN A 249 2.38 9.51 22.21
CA GLN A 249 2.03 8.23 21.59
C GLN A 249 3.29 7.62 21.00
N PHE A 250 3.72 6.53 21.62
CA PHE A 250 4.74 5.67 21.07
C PHE A 250 4.18 5.02 19.82
N VAL A 251 4.85 5.27 18.71
CA VAL A 251 4.49 4.67 17.43
C VAL A 251 5.65 3.79 17.00
N GLU A 252 5.41 2.48 16.97
CA GLU A 252 6.29 1.58 16.25
C GLU A 252 6.07 1.83 14.76
N ILE A 253 7.04 2.48 14.13
CA ILE A 253 7.00 2.90 12.73
C ILE A 253 6.71 1.72 11.81
N SER A 254 7.13 0.53 12.23
CA SER A 254 6.98 -0.70 11.47
C SER A 254 5.55 -1.03 11.06
N ARG A 255 4.61 -0.39 11.75
CA ARG A 255 3.19 -0.73 11.78
C ARG A 255 2.31 0.53 11.74
N LEU A 256 2.87 1.70 11.42
CA LEU A 256 2.15 2.97 11.43
C LEU A 256 1.32 3.14 10.14
N ASN A 257 0.01 3.13 10.32
CA ASN A 257 -0.94 3.45 9.27
C ASN A 257 -1.50 4.85 9.51
N PHE A 258 -0.95 5.86 8.85
CA PHE A 258 -1.47 7.21 9.00
C PHE A 258 -2.67 7.43 8.07
N ALA A 259 -3.81 7.86 8.61
CA ALA A 259 -4.95 8.27 7.80
C ALA A 259 -5.36 9.69 8.18
N ILE A 260 -5.01 10.66 7.32
CA ILE A 260 -5.53 12.02 7.49
C ILE A 260 -6.98 12.02 7.01
N ASP A 261 -7.94 11.72 7.88
CA ASP A 261 -9.34 11.91 7.52
C ASP A 261 -9.67 13.42 7.54
N LEU A 262 -9.52 14.07 6.37
CA LEU A 262 -10.05 15.41 6.15
C LEU A 262 -11.55 15.30 5.91
N ASN A 263 -12.32 14.96 6.94
CA ASN A 263 -13.76 14.89 6.82
C ASN A 263 -14.32 16.32 6.80
N LEU A 264 -14.90 16.67 5.66
CA LEU A 264 -15.43 18.00 5.38
C LEU A 264 -16.95 17.91 5.41
N GLU A 265 -17.50 17.97 6.63
CA GLU A 265 -18.92 17.84 6.97
C GLU A 265 -19.64 16.52 6.57
N LYS A 266 -20.73 16.24 7.29
CA LYS A 266 -21.47 14.96 7.47
C LYS A 266 -21.85 14.14 6.22
N ARG A 267 -21.47 14.48 4.99
CA ARG A 267 -21.90 13.76 3.78
C ARG A 267 -20.86 13.54 2.68
N ARG A 268 -19.58 13.92 2.85
CA ARG A 268 -18.54 13.59 1.85
C ARG A 268 -17.27 13.07 2.54
N LYS A 269 -17.11 11.75 2.54
CA LYS A 269 -15.93 11.05 3.04
C LYS A 269 -14.70 11.36 2.15
N CYS A 270 -13.97 12.42 2.44
CA CYS A 270 -12.64 12.63 1.86
C CYS A 270 -11.60 11.86 2.68
N PHE A 271 -11.60 10.51 2.59
CA PHE A 271 -10.56 9.73 3.27
C PHE A 271 -9.19 10.04 2.66
N PHE A 272 -8.24 10.62 3.38
CA PHE A 272 -6.83 10.42 3.03
C PHE A 272 -6.37 9.19 3.79
N SER A 273 -6.30 8.06 3.10
CA SER A 273 -5.42 6.99 3.55
C SER A 273 -4.06 7.30 2.93
N GLY A 274 -3.05 7.54 3.76
CA GLY A 274 -1.68 7.66 3.29
C GLY A 274 -0.87 6.76 4.17
N LEU A 275 -0.59 5.54 3.75
CA LEU A 275 0.22 4.63 4.53
C LEU A 275 1.66 5.17 4.63
N ILE A 276 1.97 5.77 5.78
CA ILE A 276 3.28 6.34 6.08
C ILE A 276 4.05 5.34 6.91
N HIS A 277 4.76 4.47 6.22
CA HIS A 277 5.86 3.77 6.84
C HIS A 277 7.04 4.71 6.78
N PHE A 278 7.39 5.33 7.89
CA PHE A 278 8.73 5.87 8.00
C PHE A 278 9.70 4.68 7.94
N PHE A 279 10.91 4.84 7.44
CA PHE A 279 11.86 3.74 7.46
C PHE A 279 13.15 4.24 8.05
N TYR A 280 13.59 3.52 9.07
CA TYR A 280 14.85 3.73 9.74
C TYR A 280 15.49 2.36 9.84
N SER A 281 16.52 2.08 9.03
CA SER A 281 17.33 0.88 9.22
C SER A 281 18.64 1.27 9.88
N VAL A 282 19.00 0.44 10.84
CA VAL A 282 20.30 0.44 11.47
C VAL A 282 21.14 -0.62 10.79
N ARG A 283 22.25 -0.22 10.18
CA ARG A 283 23.32 -1.16 9.83
C ARG A 283 24.24 -1.25 11.04
N LYS A 284 24.40 -2.45 11.60
CA LYS A 284 25.42 -2.74 12.62
C LYS A 284 26.68 -3.20 11.90
N GLU A 285 27.65 -2.30 11.72
CA GLU A 285 29.00 -2.65 11.27
C GLU A 285 29.97 -2.42 12.43
N LYS A 286 30.62 -3.48 12.91
CA LYS A 286 31.77 -3.42 13.84
C LYS A 286 31.58 -2.39 14.97
N ASP A 287 30.53 -2.57 15.77
CA ASP A 287 30.13 -1.71 16.90
C ASP A 287 29.72 -0.26 16.59
N THR A 288 29.59 0.09 15.30
CA THR A 288 28.97 1.34 14.84
C THR A 288 27.56 1.10 14.30
N ILE A 289 26.61 1.86 14.83
CA ILE A 289 25.21 1.95 14.37
C ILE A 289 25.15 3.08 13.34
N THR A 290 24.98 2.75 12.07
CA THR A 290 24.75 3.74 11.00
C THR A 290 23.27 3.78 10.66
N SER A 291 22.66 4.96 10.82
CA SER A 291 21.24 5.19 10.53
C SER A 291 21.01 5.61 9.08
N TYR A 292 20.10 4.95 8.40
CA TYR A 292 19.68 5.32 7.04
C TYR A 292 18.29 5.95 7.06
N HIS A 293 18.20 7.19 6.56
CA HIS A 293 16.95 7.90 6.30
C HIS A 293 16.61 7.76 4.82
N PHE A 294 15.38 7.35 4.51
CA PHE A 294 14.91 7.25 3.13
C PHE A 294 14.25 8.55 2.69
N PRO A 295 14.70 9.14 1.57
CA PRO A 295 14.04 10.31 1.03
C PRO A 295 12.61 9.96 0.59
N SER A 296 11.72 10.91 0.74
CA SER A 296 10.29 10.75 0.52
C SER A 296 9.87 10.56 -0.94
N SER A 297 10.80 10.67 -1.91
CA SER A 297 10.49 10.66 -3.34
C SER A 297 11.75 10.42 -4.20
N PRO A 298 11.65 9.73 -5.36
CA PRO A 298 12.71 9.69 -6.39
C PRO A 298 13.09 11.09 -6.90
N HIS A 299 12.20 12.08 -6.80
CA HIS A 299 12.50 13.47 -7.19
C HIS A 299 13.36 14.23 -6.16
N ALA A 300 13.63 13.65 -4.99
CA ALA A 300 14.51 14.23 -3.99
C ALA A 300 16.00 13.87 -4.20
N GLU A 301 16.34 13.16 -5.29
CA GLU A 301 17.67 12.59 -5.56
C GLU A 301 18.85 13.58 -5.66
N LYS A 302 18.65 14.89 -5.45
CA LYS A 302 19.75 15.86 -5.48
C LYS A 302 20.35 16.28 -4.15
N ASN A 303 19.81 15.89 -3.00
CA ASN A 303 20.43 16.23 -1.70
C ASN A 303 20.57 15.01 -0.80
N ARG A 304 21.57 14.18 -1.09
CA ARG A 304 22.19 13.33 -0.07
C ARG A 304 22.88 14.26 0.94
N ARG A 305 22.54 14.08 2.21
CA ARG A 305 23.03 14.81 3.41
C ARG A 305 22.36 16.16 3.67
N SER A 306 21.11 16.12 4.13
CA SER A 306 20.66 17.16 5.06
C SER A 306 19.64 16.56 6.01
N VAL A 307 20.07 16.37 7.26
CA VAL A 307 19.15 16.56 8.38
C VAL A 307 18.65 17.98 8.20
N ILE A 308 17.44 18.17 7.70
CA ILE A 308 16.85 19.50 7.63
C ILE A 308 16.51 19.87 9.08
N GLN A 309 17.47 20.48 9.76
CA GLN A 309 17.28 21.14 11.05
C GLN A 309 16.40 22.35 10.78
N HIS A 310 15.09 22.21 10.93
CA HIS A 310 14.23 23.38 11.08
C HIS A 310 13.94 23.55 12.57
N GLU A 311 14.30 24.72 13.11
CA GLU A 311 14.03 25.10 14.51
C GLU A 311 12.53 25.02 14.88
N GLU A 312 11.63 25.09 13.90
CA GLU A 312 10.17 24.99 14.09
C GLU A 312 9.64 23.58 14.41
N TYR A 313 10.39 22.50 14.15
CA TYR A 313 9.84 21.13 14.09
C TYR A 313 10.33 20.22 15.24
N GLY A 314 11.18 20.76 16.11
CA GLY A 314 11.82 20.02 17.21
C GLY A 314 13.08 19.24 16.78
N LYS A 315 13.82 18.72 17.76
CA LYS A 315 15.04 17.93 17.53
C LYS A 315 14.66 16.50 17.10
N GLY A 316 14.57 16.20 15.80
CA GLY A 316 14.36 14.82 15.35
C GLY A 316 14.09 14.66 13.85
N PRO A 317 13.87 13.41 13.37
CA PRO A 317 13.64 13.15 11.96
C PRO A 317 12.31 13.71 11.46
N VAL A 318 12.30 14.15 10.21
CA VAL A 318 11.14 14.75 9.53
C VAL A 318 10.85 13.99 8.23
N LEU A 319 9.58 13.71 7.96
CA LEU A 319 9.10 13.20 6.68
C LEU A 319 8.27 14.26 5.96
N ILE A 320 8.56 14.50 4.68
CA ILE A 320 7.79 15.44 3.85
C ILE A 320 7.16 14.66 2.70
N LEU A 321 5.84 14.63 2.61
CA LEU A 321 5.10 14.03 1.50
C LEU A 321 4.46 15.12 0.65
N TYR A 322 4.85 15.22 -0.62
CA TYR A 322 4.22 16.15 -1.54
C TYR A 322 2.89 15.61 -2.03
N LYS A 323 2.07 16.47 -2.66
CA LYS A 323 0.76 16.14 -3.22
C LYS A 323 0.75 14.83 -4.02
N ASN A 324 1.77 14.61 -4.83
CA ASN A 324 1.87 13.41 -5.68
C ASN A 324 2.20 12.14 -4.91
N ASP A 325 2.73 12.26 -3.70
CA ASP A 325 3.03 11.17 -2.78
C ASP A 325 1.80 10.77 -1.93
N LEU A 326 0.68 11.48 -2.06
CA LEU A 326 -0.54 11.25 -1.28
C LEU A 326 -1.61 10.57 -2.13
N ASP A 327 -2.14 9.43 -1.64
CA ASP A 327 -2.94 8.50 -2.45
C ASP A 327 -4.17 9.10 -3.12
N LYS A 328 -4.83 10.04 -2.43
CA LYS A 328 -5.97 10.77 -3.01
C LYS A 328 -5.61 12.13 -3.56
N ALA A 329 -4.70 12.87 -2.93
CA ALA A 329 -4.34 14.22 -3.39
C ALA A 329 -3.69 14.18 -4.80
N THR A 330 -2.96 13.10 -5.12
CA THR A 330 -2.38 12.88 -6.45
C THR A 330 -3.44 12.81 -7.56
N LYS A 331 -4.69 12.45 -7.24
CA LYS A 331 -5.80 12.38 -8.21
C LYS A 331 -6.35 13.77 -8.57
N ASP A 332 -6.15 14.80 -7.76
CA ASP A 332 -6.54 16.18 -8.09
C ASP A 332 -5.60 16.80 -9.14
N LYS A 333 -5.78 16.44 -10.40
CA LYS A 333 -4.96 16.97 -11.51
C LYS A 333 -5.22 18.45 -11.81
N THR A 334 -6.38 18.95 -11.43
CA THR A 334 -6.80 20.34 -11.67
C THR A 334 -6.24 21.34 -10.64
N ASN A 335 -5.72 20.84 -9.52
CA ASN A 335 -5.27 21.64 -8.38
C ASN A 335 -6.39 22.52 -7.77
N LYS A 336 -7.64 22.07 -7.89
CA LYS A 336 -8.81 22.79 -7.32
C LYS A 336 -8.90 22.62 -5.80
N LEU A 337 -8.48 21.46 -5.29
CA LEU A 337 -8.58 21.12 -3.86
C LEU A 337 -7.23 21.27 -3.16
N PHE A 338 -6.17 20.82 -3.83
CA PHE A 338 -4.80 20.88 -3.35
C PHE A 338 -3.96 21.69 -4.31
N SER A 339 -3.23 22.69 -3.81
CA SER A 339 -2.27 23.42 -4.63
C SER A 339 -1.19 22.48 -5.18
N ARG A 340 -0.50 22.92 -6.24
CA ARG A 340 0.56 22.11 -6.86
C ARG A 340 1.74 21.83 -5.92
N ASP A 341 2.03 22.78 -5.03
CA ASP A 341 3.10 22.73 -4.02
C ASP A 341 2.63 22.16 -2.67
N PHE A 342 1.39 21.66 -2.59
CA PHE A 342 0.86 21.04 -1.38
C PHE A 342 1.76 19.91 -0.88
N LYS A 343 2.04 19.94 0.42
CA LYS A 343 2.80 18.92 1.13
C LYS A 343 2.33 18.76 2.56
N VAL A 344 2.58 17.57 3.09
CA VAL A 344 2.38 17.21 4.49
C VAL A 344 3.74 16.91 5.09
N THR A 345 4.10 17.65 6.14
CA THR A 345 5.35 17.46 6.87
C THR A 345 5.05 16.84 8.23
N ILE A 346 5.78 15.78 8.59
CA ILE A 346 5.57 15.02 9.82
C ILE A 346 6.87 15.00 10.60
N GLY A 347 6.84 15.56 11.81
CA GLY A 347 7.98 15.60 12.73
C GLY A 347 7.90 14.45 13.73
N PHE A 348 9.04 13.82 13.98
CA PHE A 348 9.20 12.74 14.95
C PHE A 348 10.37 13.02 15.90
N THR A 349 10.42 12.33 17.04
CA THR A 349 11.61 12.23 17.90
C THR A 349 11.93 10.79 18.24
N SER A 350 13.21 10.45 18.39
CA SER A 350 13.63 9.15 18.91
C SER A 350 13.24 8.99 20.37
N VAL A 351 12.85 7.77 20.76
CA VAL A 351 12.57 7.43 22.17
C VAL A 351 13.83 7.58 23.02
N ASN A 352 15.01 7.25 22.47
CA ASN A 352 16.28 7.30 23.19
C ASN A 352 16.76 8.73 23.50
N ASP A 353 16.26 9.73 22.77
CA ASP A 353 16.62 11.15 22.95
C ASP A 353 15.66 11.89 23.88
N SER A 354 14.70 11.20 24.51
CA SER A 354 13.67 11.79 25.38
C SER A 354 13.80 11.28 26.82
N PRO A 355 14.63 11.92 27.69
CA PRO A 355 14.96 11.39 29.01
C PRO A 355 13.85 11.41 30.07
N ASN A 356 12.61 11.79 29.76
CA ASN A 356 11.56 12.05 30.76
C ASN A 356 10.13 11.57 30.39
N ILE A 357 9.98 10.52 29.59
CA ILE A 357 8.64 9.93 29.38
C ILE A 357 8.51 8.71 30.27
N ALA A 358 7.78 8.87 31.39
CA ALA A 358 7.38 7.77 32.25
C ALA A 358 6.60 6.75 31.39
N LEU A 359 7.14 5.55 31.27
CA LEU A 359 6.48 4.43 30.62
C LEU A 359 5.22 4.10 31.43
N ASP A 360 4.06 4.28 30.82
CA ASP A 360 2.82 3.84 31.47
C ASP A 360 2.84 2.32 31.59
N SER A 361 2.59 1.82 32.80
CA SER A 361 2.82 0.42 33.16
C SER A 361 1.97 -0.57 32.35
N GLU A 362 0.87 -0.11 31.75
CA GLU A 362 0.00 -0.89 30.86
C GLU A 362 0.67 -1.26 29.52
N TYR A 363 1.62 -0.47 29.02
CA TYR A 363 2.29 -0.75 27.73
C TYR A 363 3.30 -1.90 27.84
N ARG A 364 3.94 -2.09 29.01
CA ARG A 364 4.84 -3.23 29.23
C ARG A 364 4.10 -4.57 29.17
N SER A 365 2.85 -4.63 29.65
CA SER A 365 2.04 -5.85 29.59
C SER A 365 1.58 -6.20 28.17
N SER A 366 1.29 -5.22 27.30
CA SER A 366 0.86 -5.49 25.92
C SER A 366 2.00 -5.94 25.00
N VAL A 367 3.25 -5.57 25.29
CA VAL A 367 4.43 -5.93 24.48
C VAL A 367 4.96 -7.33 24.81
N GLN A 368 4.72 -7.84 26.03
CA GLN A 368 5.18 -9.17 26.46
C GLN A 368 4.14 -10.31 26.26
N GLY A 369 2.89 -9.99 25.90
CA GLY A 369 1.78 -10.96 25.84
C GLY A 369 1.57 -11.69 24.51
N HIS A 370 2.43 -11.54 23.51
CA HIS A 370 2.31 -12.24 22.23
C HIS A 370 3.48 -13.20 21.99
N SER A 371 3.54 -14.21 22.86
CA SER A 371 4.13 -15.51 22.52
C SER A 371 2.99 -16.53 22.35
N ASP A 372 2.96 -17.13 21.16
CA ASP A 372 2.23 -18.32 20.74
C ASP A 372 1.32 -19.03 21.76
N THR A 373 0.02 -19.08 21.46
CA THR A 373 -0.74 -20.34 21.54
C THR A 373 -2.01 -20.23 20.70
N ALA A 374 -2.07 -21.07 19.67
CA ALA A 374 -3.29 -21.39 18.96
C ALA A 374 -4.20 -22.23 19.87
N SER A 375 -5.45 -21.82 20.05
CA SER A 375 -6.54 -22.75 20.31
C SER A 375 -7.84 -22.22 19.74
N SER A 376 -8.42 -23.03 18.86
CA SER A 376 -9.79 -22.92 18.38
C SER A 376 -10.78 -22.80 19.54
N HIS A 377 -11.75 -21.90 19.43
CA HIS A 377 -13.18 -22.20 19.50
C HIS A 377 -13.96 -20.96 19.08
N GLY A 378 -14.91 -21.16 18.18
CA GLY A 378 -15.71 -20.11 17.60
C GLY A 378 -16.83 -19.67 18.52
N GLU A 379 -17.19 -18.39 18.40
CA GLU A 379 -18.54 -17.93 18.65
C GLU A 379 -18.82 -16.76 17.71
N THR A 380 -19.89 -16.93 16.95
CA THR A 380 -20.42 -15.99 15.97
C THR A 380 -21.14 -14.85 16.68
N SER A 381 -20.79 -13.59 16.41
CA SER A 381 -21.73 -12.48 16.55
C SER A 381 -21.91 -11.80 15.19
N SER A 382 -23.09 -12.06 14.64
CA SER A 382 -23.71 -11.40 13.51
C SER A 382 -23.78 -9.89 13.73
N ASP A 383 -23.28 -9.12 12.77
CA ASP A 383 -23.89 -7.89 12.28
C ASP A 383 -23.33 -7.63 10.87
N ASN A 384 -23.89 -8.39 9.93
CA ASN A 384 -23.69 -8.26 8.50
C ASN A 384 -24.91 -7.51 7.95
N GLU A 385 -24.81 -6.19 7.77
CA GLU A 385 -25.59 -5.48 6.76
C GLU A 385 -24.80 -4.25 6.32
N MET A 386 -24.25 -4.28 5.10
CA MET A 386 -24.59 -3.32 4.05
C MET A 386 -23.86 -3.72 2.76
N LEU A 387 -24.69 -3.98 1.75
CA LEU A 387 -24.32 -4.21 0.36
C LEU A 387 -23.54 -3.01 -0.20
N GLU A 388 -22.23 -3.14 -0.39
CA GLU A 388 -21.46 -2.23 -1.24
C GLU A 388 -21.27 -2.88 -2.61
N SER A 389 -22.21 -2.56 -3.50
CA SER A 389 -22.05 -2.65 -4.94
C SER A 389 -21.04 -1.59 -5.39
N GLU A 390 -19.75 -1.80 -5.15
CA GLU A 390 -18.71 -1.00 -5.77
C GLU A 390 -18.33 -1.61 -7.12
N THR A 391 -18.87 -1.02 -8.18
CA THR A 391 -18.27 -1.09 -9.51
C THR A 391 -16.83 -0.60 -9.40
N ASP A 392 -15.88 -1.32 -10.01
CA ASP A 392 -14.44 -1.02 -10.08
C ASP A 392 -14.12 0.35 -10.77
N SER A 393 -15.02 1.35 -10.77
CA SER A 393 -14.98 2.59 -11.56
C SER A 393 -13.91 3.61 -11.16
N ASP A 394 -13.40 3.63 -9.94
CA ASP A 394 -12.86 4.88 -9.37
C ASP A 394 -11.35 5.14 -9.57
N ASP A 395 -10.75 4.48 -10.56
CA ASP A 395 -9.34 4.69 -10.90
C ASP A 395 -9.08 5.70 -12.02
N ASP A 396 -10.10 6.07 -12.81
CA ASP A 396 -9.89 6.96 -13.97
C ASP A 396 -10.90 8.13 -14.12
N ASP A 397 -12.04 8.15 -13.41
CA ASP A 397 -13.07 9.21 -13.61
C ASP A 397 -13.23 10.10 -12.37
N TRP A 398 -12.34 11.09 -12.22
CA TRP A 398 -12.70 12.33 -11.53
C TRP A 398 -12.87 13.42 -12.58
N ASP A 399 -13.91 13.29 -13.41
CA ASP A 399 -14.33 14.39 -14.27
C ASP A 399 -15.05 15.41 -13.39
N GLY A 400 -14.40 16.57 -13.23
CA GLY A 400 -15.02 17.73 -12.62
C GLY A 400 -16.13 18.22 -13.52
N SER A 401 -17.35 17.71 -13.33
CA SER A 401 -18.53 18.26 -13.97
C SER A 401 -18.78 19.67 -13.43
N GLU A 402 -18.60 20.64 -14.31
CA GLU A 402 -19.05 22.01 -14.18
C GLU A 402 -20.54 22.06 -13.84
N ALA A 403 -20.87 22.89 -12.85
CA ALA A 403 -22.22 23.38 -12.68
C ALA A 403 -22.55 24.30 -13.87
N THR A 404 -23.37 23.82 -14.81
CA THR A 404 -24.11 24.71 -15.71
C THR A 404 -25.47 25.01 -15.09
N HIS A 405 -25.75 26.30 -15.01
CA HIS A 405 -26.99 26.91 -14.56
C HIS A 405 -28.22 26.35 -15.28
N VAL A 406 -29.29 26.11 -14.52
CA VAL A 406 -30.62 26.70 -14.75
C VAL A 406 -31.17 27.18 -13.42
#